data_AF-A0AAD5C009-F1
#
_entry.id   AF-A0AAD5C009-F1
#
_cell.length_a   1.000
_cell.length_b   1.000
_cell.length_c   1.000
_cell.angle_alpha   90.00
_cell.angle_beta   90.00
_cell.angle_gamma   90.00
#
_symmetry.space_group_name_H-M   'P 1'
#
loop_
_entity.id
_entity.type
_entity.pdbx_description
1 polymer ?
#
loop_
_entity_poly.entity_id
_entity_poly.type
_entity_poly.pdbx_seq_one_letter_code
_entity_poly.pdbx_strand_id
1 'polypeptide(L)'
;MSAGMGEEKQKPNLFSPYKMGNNFNLSHRVVLAPMTRCRALNSMPNEALVEYYRQRATPGGFLITEGTMISPTAAGFPHVPGIFNREQIEGWKKVVDAVHKQGGLIFCQLWHVGRASHQVYQPGGDAPISSTNRPISNKWKILMPDATYGRYPQPRPLAAHEIPEVVEDYRLAAINAIEAGFDGIEIHGAHGYLLDQFMKDGINDRTDEYGGSLENRCKFLLQVVKAIAAAIGADRVGVRISPAIDHLDAMDSDPRSLGLAVIKRLNKLQFEL
;
A
#
# COMPACT_ATOMS: atom_id res chain seq x y z
N MET A 1 2.11 12.40 -58.15
CA MET A 1 2.17 13.09 -56.85
C MET A 1 1.36 12.26 -55.87
N SER A 2 2.03 11.39 -55.10
CA SER A 2 1.39 10.56 -54.08
C SER A 2 1.30 11.41 -52.80
N ALA A 3 0.08 11.84 -52.46
CA ALA A 3 -0.18 12.47 -51.18
C ALA A 3 -0.13 11.39 -50.11
N GLY A 4 0.86 11.48 -49.23
CA GLY A 4 1.02 10.56 -48.10
C GLY A 4 -0.23 10.58 -47.22
N MET A 5 -0.90 9.44 -47.15
CA MET A 5 -1.90 9.18 -46.13
C MET A 5 -1.18 9.14 -44.79
N GLY A 6 -1.32 10.19 -43.99
CA GLY A 6 -0.83 10.19 -42.62
C GLY A 6 -1.50 9.07 -41.84
N GLU A 7 -0.71 8.17 -41.25
CA GLU A 7 -1.23 7.18 -40.32
C GLU A 7 -1.91 7.89 -39.15
N GLU A 8 -3.24 7.76 -39.06
CA GLU A 8 -3.97 8.09 -37.84
C GLU A 8 -3.41 7.23 -36.70
N LYS A 9 -2.68 7.84 -35.77
CA LYS A 9 -2.27 7.16 -34.53
C LYS A 9 -3.53 6.70 -33.80
N GLN A 10 -3.78 5.39 -33.84
CA GLN A 10 -4.91 4.75 -33.19
C GLN A 10 -4.92 5.12 -31.70
N LYS A 11 -6.06 5.61 -31.20
CA LYS A 11 -6.21 5.97 -29.79
C LYS A 11 -5.94 4.73 -28.91
N PRO A 12 -5.14 4.86 -27.83
CA PRO A 12 -4.86 3.73 -26.95
C PRO A 12 -6.15 3.21 -26.31
N ASN A 13 -6.30 1.88 -26.26
CA ASN A 13 -7.39 1.17 -25.59
C ASN A 13 -6.83 0.26 -24.48
N LEU A 14 -7.70 -0.51 -23.82
CA LEU A 14 -7.32 -1.39 -22.71
C LEU A 14 -6.25 -2.43 -23.06
N PHE A 15 -6.19 -2.87 -24.32
CA PHE A 15 -5.23 -3.87 -24.82
C PHE A 15 -4.03 -3.25 -25.53
N SER A 16 -3.95 -1.92 -25.59
CA SER A 16 -2.77 -1.24 -26.13
C SER A 16 -1.61 -1.29 -25.12
N PRO A 17 -0.36 -1.49 -25.58
CA PRO A 17 0.80 -1.53 -24.70
C PRO A 17 1.00 -0.20 -23.96
N TYR A 18 1.72 -0.27 -22.84
CA TYR A 18 2.04 0.89 -22.01
C TYR A 18 3.42 0.75 -21.38
N LYS A 19 4.26 1.77 -21.54
CA LYS A 19 5.51 1.87 -20.82
C LYS A 19 5.25 2.56 -19.47
N MET A 20 5.28 1.79 -18.39
CA MET A 20 5.12 2.27 -17.02
C MET A 20 6.49 2.65 -16.44
N GLY A 21 6.67 3.93 -16.15
CA GLY A 21 7.98 4.47 -15.77
C GLY A 21 9.02 4.24 -16.86
N ASN A 22 10.29 4.10 -16.49
CA ASN A 22 11.36 3.86 -17.45
C ASN A 22 11.58 2.38 -17.75
N ASN A 23 11.14 1.48 -16.87
CA ASN A 23 11.64 0.11 -16.78
C ASN A 23 10.61 -0.99 -17.10
N PHE A 24 9.32 -0.67 -17.15
CA PHE A 24 8.27 -1.70 -17.27
C PHE A 24 7.47 -1.53 -18.55
N ASN A 25 7.57 -2.51 -19.46
CA ASN A 25 6.79 -2.55 -20.70
C ASN A 25 5.60 -3.49 -20.51
N LEU A 26 4.41 -2.92 -20.36
CA LEU A 26 3.15 -3.66 -20.24
C LEU A 26 2.59 -3.96 -21.62
N SER A 27 2.04 -5.16 -21.80
CA SER A 27 1.33 -5.55 -23.03
C SER A 27 -0.08 -4.97 -23.10
N HIS A 28 -0.68 -4.64 -21.95
CA HIS A 28 -2.02 -4.07 -21.82
C HIS A 28 -2.15 -3.18 -20.58
N ARG A 29 -3.29 -2.48 -20.47
CA ARG A 29 -3.61 -1.51 -19.40
C ARG A 29 -4.59 -2.03 -18.36
N VAL A 30 -4.89 -3.33 -18.38
CA VAL A 30 -5.66 -4.01 -17.34
C VAL A 30 -4.73 -4.42 -16.21
N VAL A 31 -5.05 -4.02 -14.97
CA VAL A 31 -4.23 -4.27 -13.77
C VAL A 31 -5.04 -5.05 -12.75
N LEU A 32 -4.44 -6.08 -12.16
CA LEU A 32 -5.04 -6.73 -10.99
C LEU A 32 -4.89 -5.79 -9.79
N ALA A 33 -6.01 -5.24 -9.34
CA ALA A 33 -6.04 -4.40 -8.16
C ALA A 33 -5.65 -5.19 -6.89
N PRO A 34 -5.05 -4.52 -5.89
CA PRO A 34 -4.72 -5.12 -4.60
C PRO A 34 -6.01 -5.52 -3.86
N MET A 35 -6.11 -6.79 -3.48
CA MET A 35 -7.30 -7.37 -2.85
C MET A 35 -6.93 -8.26 -1.68
N THR A 36 -7.12 -7.81 -0.44
CA THR A 36 -6.92 -8.65 0.75
C THR A 36 -7.83 -9.86 0.74
N ARG A 37 -7.23 -11.05 0.87
CA ARG A 37 -7.96 -12.32 0.72
C ARG A 37 -8.06 -13.09 2.04
N CYS A 38 -7.21 -12.82 3.03
CA CYS A 38 -7.16 -13.57 4.30
C CYS A 38 -6.89 -15.08 4.08
N ARG A 39 -5.93 -15.42 3.20
CA ARG A 39 -5.52 -16.82 2.91
C ARG A 39 -4.08 -17.15 3.30
N ALA A 40 -3.33 -16.20 3.85
CA ALA A 40 -1.97 -16.43 4.33
C ALA A 40 -2.00 -16.93 5.77
N LEU A 41 -2.13 -18.26 5.96
CA LEU A 41 -2.13 -18.86 7.29
C LEU A 41 -0.85 -18.47 8.04
N ASN A 42 -0.99 -18.07 9.31
CA ASN A 42 0.11 -17.54 10.13
C ASN A 42 0.91 -16.41 9.45
N SER A 43 0.23 -15.62 8.61
CA SER A 43 0.83 -14.52 7.84
C SER A 43 1.87 -14.96 6.80
N MET A 44 1.81 -16.22 6.39
CA MET A 44 2.73 -16.82 5.43
C MET A 44 2.10 -16.95 4.04
N PRO A 45 2.78 -16.48 2.97
CA PRO A 45 2.43 -16.84 1.61
C PRO A 45 2.50 -18.36 1.44
N ASN A 46 1.44 -18.96 0.89
CA ASN A 46 1.31 -20.41 0.72
C ASN A 46 0.99 -20.79 -0.73
N GLU A 47 0.86 -22.09 -1.00
CA GLU A 47 0.58 -22.61 -2.34
C GLU A 47 -0.70 -22.05 -2.97
N ALA A 48 -1.71 -21.74 -2.15
CA ALA A 48 -2.95 -21.14 -2.65
C ALA A 48 -2.72 -19.72 -3.18
N LEU A 49 -1.84 -18.93 -2.55
CA LEU A 49 -1.43 -17.62 -3.06
C LEU A 49 -0.63 -17.76 -4.35
N VAL A 50 0.29 -18.73 -4.42
CA VAL A 50 1.07 -19.02 -5.64
C VAL A 50 0.14 -19.28 -6.83
N GLU A 51 -0.79 -20.22 -6.67
CA GLU A 51 -1.75 -20.56 -7.73
C GLU A 51 -2.67 -19.39 -8.08
N TYR A 52 -3.13 -18.64 -7.07
CA TYR A 52 -4.02 -17.49 -7.26
C TYR A 52 -3.41 -16.40 -8.16
N TYR A 53 -2.16 -16.00 -7.90
CA TYR A 53 -1.47 -14.98 -8.69
C TYR A 53 -1.01 -15.54 -10.04
N ARG A 54 -0.53 -16.79 -10.11
CA ARG A 54 -0.18 -17.46 -11.37
C ARG A 54 -1.34 -17.46 -12.35
N GLN A 55 -2.55 -17.80 -11.91
CA GLN A 55 -3.76 -17.82 -12.75
C GLN A 55 -4.15 -16.45 -13.33
N ARG A 56 -3.72 -15.35 -12.69
CA ARG A 56 -4.04 -13.97 -13.09
C ARG A 56 -2.92 -13.30 -13.86
N ALA A 57 -1.75 -13.91 -13.91
CA ALA A 57 -0.62 -13.43 -14.66
C ALA A 57 -0.78 -13.77 -16.14
N THR A 58 -0.60 -12.76 -16.97
CA THR A 58 -0.55 -12.85 -18.43
C THR A 58 0.78 -12.27 -18.91
N PRO A 59 1.29 -12.67 -20.09
CA PRO A 59 2.51 -12.08 -20.63
C PRO A 59 2.39 -10.55 -20.78
N GLY A 60 3.24 -9.80 -20.07
CA GLY A 60 3.23 -8.34 -20.00
C GLY A 60 2.08 -7.73 -19.16
N GLY A 61 1.34 -8.54 -18.41
CA GLY A 61 0.30 -8.09 -17.48
C GLY A 61 0.88 -7.55 -16.17
N PHE A 62 0.16 -6.65 -15.51
CA PHE A 62 0.59 -6.03 -14.24
C PHE A 62 -0.35 -6.38 -13.09
N LEU A 63 0.22 -6.88 -11.99
CA LEU A 63 -0.48 -7.29 -10.79
C LEU A 63 0.01 -6.50 -9.58
N ILE A 64 -0.89 -6.23 -8.65
CA ILE A 64 -0.55 -5.69 -7.34
C ILE A 64 -1.07 -6.68 -6.29
N THR A 65 -0.23 -7.05 -5.33
CA THR A 65 -0.61 -8.02 -4.30
C THR A 65 -1.73 -7.50 -3.41
N GLU A 66 -2.32 -8.40 -2.64
CA GLU A 66 -3.00 -8.02 -1.40
C GLU A 66 -2.11 -7.17 -0.49
N GLY A 67 -2.76 -6.41 0.41
CA GLY A 67 -2.05 -5.64 1.41
C GLY A 67 -1.14 -6.56 2.23
N THR A 68 0.15 -6.23 2.25
CA THR A 68 1.20 -7.05 2.86
C THR A 68 1.82 -6.27 4.01
N MET A 69 1.79 -6.88 5.19
CA MET A 69 2.18 -6.22 6.45
C MET A 69 3.68 -5.93 6.47
N ILE A 70 4.04 -4.70 6.83
CA ILE A 70 5.43 -4.25 6.93
C ILE A 70 6.11 -4.63 8.24
N SER A 71 5.33 -4.98 9.26
CA SER A 71 5.81 -5.34 10.59
C SER A 71 4.73 -6.10 11.38
N PRO A 72 5.05 -6.71 12.54
CA PRO A 72 4.06 -7.40 13.36
C PRO A 72 2.92 -6.51 13.87
N THR A 73 3.12 -5.19 13.98
CA THR A 73 2.11 -4.22 14.46
C THR A 73 1.14 -3.78 13.36
N ALA A 74 1.42 -4.12 12.10
CA ALA A 74 0.66 -3.69 10.94
C ALA A 74 -0.63 -4.48 10.66
N ALA A 75 -0.93 -5.51 11.45
CA ALA A 75 -2.05 -6.44 11.23
C ALA A 75 -3.41 -5.85 11.64
N GLY A 76 -4.46 -6.10 10.86
CA GLY A 76 -5.85 -5.73 11.20
C GLY A 76 -6.91 -6.73 10.73
N PHE A 77 -6.48 -7.85 10.16
CA PHE A 77 -7.34 -8.92 9.63
C PHE A 77 -6.65 -10.26 9.88
N PRO A 78 -7.41 -11.37 9.97
CA PRO A 78 -6.80 -12.69 10.07
C PRO A 78 -6.13 -13.08 8.76
N HIS A 79 -5.04 -13.85 8.86
CA HIS A 79 -4.40 -14.51 7.72
C HIS A 79 -3.98 -13.58 6.56
N VAL A 80 -3.49 -12.38 6.90
CA VAL A 80 -2.88 -11.44 5.95
C VAL A 80 -1.38 -11.73 5.86
N PRO A 81 -0.76 -11.74 4.67
CA PRO A 81 0.67 -12.00 4.55
C PRO A 81 1.52 -10.84 5.09
N GLY A 82 2.71 -11.16 5.60
CA GLY A 82 3.75 -10.17 5.92
C GLY A 82 4.93 -10.20 4.94
N ILE A 83 5.83 -9.22 5.07
CA ILE A 83 7.13 -9.17 4.37
C ILE A 83 8.24 -8.58 5.26
N PHE A 84 8.28 -9.01 6.53
CA PHE A 84 9.17 -8.48 7.56
C PHE A 84 10.13 -9.52 8.15
N ASN A 85 10.04 -10.78 7.75
CA ASN A 85 10.96 -11.84 8.17
C ASN A 85 11.40 -12.73 7.02
N ARG A 86 12.38 -13.60 7.29
CA ARG A 86 13.02 -14.42 6.27
C ARG A 86 12.06 -15.44 5.66
N GLU A 87 11.26 -16.08 6.48
CA GLU A 87 10.32 -17.10 6.05
C GLU A 87 9.28 -16.51 5.09
N GLN A 88 8.78 -15.29 5.38
CA GLN A 88 7.84 -14.58 4.52
C GLN A 88 8.46 -14.23 3.16
N ILE A 89 9.72 -13.77 3.16
CA ILE A 89 10.47 -13.51 1.92
C ILE A 89 10.54 -14.78 1.06
N GLU A 90 10.93 -15.92 1.64
CA GLU A 90 11.00 -17.19 0.92
C GLU A 90 9.62 -17.69 0.43
N GLY A 91 8.56 -17.41 1.19
CA GLY A 91 7.18 -17.65 0.76
C GLY A 91 6.81 -16.82 -0.48
N TRP A 92 7.12 -15.52 -0.44
CA TRP A 92 6.82 -14.59 -1.54
C TRP A 92 7.63 -14.88 -2.81
N LYS A 93 8.90 -15.32 -2.69
CA LYS A 93 9.70 -15.75 -3.85
C LYS A 93 8.96 -16.73 -4.74
N LYS A 94 8.29 -17.73 -4.15
CA LYS A 94 7.52 -18.73 -4.89
C LYS A 94 6.35 -18.11 -5.66
N VAL A 95 5.69 -17.11 -5.08
CA VAL A 95 4.57 -16.39 -5.73
C VAL A 95 5.10 -15.55 -6.89
N VAL A 96 6.16 -14.79 -6.67
CA VAL A 96 6.76 -13.93 -7.68
C VAL A 96 7.30 -14.76 -8.84
N ASP A 97 8.05 -15.83 -8.56
CA ASP A 97 8.55 -16.76 -9.57
C ASP A 97 7.43 -17.33 -10.43
N ALA A 98 6.28 -17.66 -9.84
CA ALA A 98 5.14 -18.19 -10.58
C ALA A 98 4.51 -17.14 -11.51
N VAL A 99 4.48 -15.87 -11.11
CA VAL A 99 4.02 -14.76 -11.95
C VAL A 99 5.00 -14.48 -13.08
N HIS A 100 6.30 -14.40 -12.78
CA HIS A 100 7.36 -14.17 -13.77
C HIS A 100 7.43 -15.30 -14.81
N LYS A 101 7.18 -16.55 -14.42
CA LYS A 101 7.05 -17.69 -15.36
C LYS A 101 5.88 -17.54 -16.34
N GLN A 102 4.85 -16.76 -16.02
CA GLN A 102 3.77 -16.39 -16.96
C GLN A 102 4.10 -15.12 -17.77
N GLY A 103 5.27 -14.52 -17.56
CA GLY A 103 5.68 -13.26 -18.17
C GLY A 103 4.98 -12.03 -17.60
N GLY A 104 4.32 -12.15 -16.44
CA GLY A 104 3.68 -11.02 -15.76
C GLY A 104 4.65 -10.23 -14.89
N LEU A 105 4.24 -9.03 -14.50
CA LEU A 105 4.89 -8.19 -13.50
C LEU A 105 4.03 -8.12 -12.24
N ILE A 106 4.66 -8.04 -11.08
CA ILE A 106 3.96 -7.94 -9.80
C ILE A 106 4.63 -6.98 -8.83
N PHE A 107 3.81 -6.09 -8.26
CA PHE A 107 4.22 -5.18 -7.19
C PHE A 107 3.67 -5.64 -5.84
N CYS A 108 4.48 -5.53 -4.78
CA CYS A 108 4.05 -5.79 -3.41
C CYS A 108 3.40 -4.54 -2.80
N GLN A 109 2.14 -4.64 -2.37
CA GLN A 109 1.48 -3.52 -1.67
C GLN A 109 1.88 -3.52 -0.19
N LEU A 110 2.68 -2.54 0.22
CA LEU A 110 3.14 -2.35 1.60
C LEU A 110 2.07 -1.66 2.44
N TRP A 111 1.73 -2.26 3.58
CA TRP A 111 0.53 -1.91 4.33
C TRP A 111 0.77 -1.88 5.85
N HIS A 112 0.21 -0.84 6.48
CA HIS A 112 0.06 -0.73 7.92
C HIS A 112 -1.36 -0.22 8.23
N VAL A 113 -2.16 -0.99 8.97
CA VAL A 113 -3.59 -0.69 9.16
C VAL A 113 -3.87 0.47 10.12
N GLY A 114 -2.95 0.77 11.05
CA GLY A 114 -3.15 1.81 12.06
C GLY A 114 -4.31 1.47 13.00
N ARG A 115 -5.22 2.42 13.29
CA ARG A 115 -6.37 2.18 14.18
C ARG A 115 -7.40 1.18 13.66
N ALA A 116 -7.27 0.72 12.42
CA ALA A 116 -8.08 -0.34 11.84
C ALA A 116 -7.58 -1.74 12.26
N SER A 117 -7.36 -1.92 13.56
CA SER A 117 -6.84 -3.14 14.17
C SER A 117 -7.51 -3.39 15.53
N HIS A 118 -7.09 -4.44 16.23
CA HIS A 118 -7.55 -4.82 17.56
C HIS A 118 -6.39 -5.45 18.33
N GLN A 119 -6.42 -5.42 19.67
CA GLN A 119 -5.36 -5.95 20.53
C GLN A 119 -5.01 -7.42 20.24
N VAL A 120 -5.97 -8.19 19.71
CA VAL A 120 -5.77 -9.60 19.34
C VAL A 120 -4.77 -9.77 18.18
N TYR A 121 -4.57 -8.71 17.39
CA TYR A 121 -3.63 -8.66 16.28
C TYR A 121 -2.31 -8.00 16.66
N GLN A 122 -2.23 -7.36 17.83
CA GLN A 122 -1.07 -6.58 18.23
C GLN A 122 -0.11 -7.43 19.08
N PRO A 123 1.20 -7.29 18.87
CA PRO A 123 2.20 -7.87 19.78
C PRO A 123 1.90 -7.48 21.23
N GLY A 124 1.99 -8.44 22.15
CA GLY A 124 1.76 -8.19 23.58
C GLY A 124 0.32 -7.81 23.96
N GLY A 125 -0.63 -7.78 23.02
CA GLY A 125 -1.98 -7.27 23.28
C GLY A 125 -2.06 -5.75 23.35
N ASP A 126 -1.07 -5.04 22.81
CA ASP A 126 -1.00 -3.58 22.85
C ASP A 126 -2.15 -2.92 22.07
N ALA A 127 -2.39 -1.64 22.37
CA ALA A 127 -3.34 -0.83 21.61
C ALA A 127 -2.81 -0.54 20.19
N PRO A 128 -3.65 -0.68 19.14
CA PRO A 128 -3.28 -0.24 17.80
C PRO A 128 -2.82 1.21 17.74
N ILE A 129 -1.89 1.53 16.86
CA ILE A 129 -1.35 2.90 16.71
C ILE A 129 -2.14 3.73 15.70
N SER A 130 -2.13 5.07 15.84
CA SER A 130 -2.74 5.99 14.87
C SER A 130 -2.18 7.41 15.00
N SER A 131 -2.73 8.34 14.19
CA SER A 131 -2.54 9.78 14.36
C SER A 131 -3.34 10.34 15.54
N THR A 132 -4.40 9.65 15.98
CA THR A 132 -5.37 10.06 16.99
C THR A 132 -5.57 9.00 18.08
N ASN A 133 -6.25 9.36 19.18
CA ASN A 133 -6.74 8.40 20.18
C ASN A 133 -8.22 8.03 19.97
N ARG A 134 -8.89 8.54 18.92
CA ARG A 134 -10.30 8.26 18.68
C ARG A 134 -10.50 6.89 18.00
N PRO A 135 -11.35 6.00 18.54
CA PRO A 135 -11.68 4.74 17.90
C PRO A 135 -12.44 4.97 16.58
N ILE A 136 -12.43 3.97 15.71
CA ILE A 136 -13.35 3.92 14.56
C ILE A 136 -14.77 3.72 15.10
N SER A 137 -15.75 4.43 14.52
CA SER A 137 -17.14 4.39 14.95
C SER A 137 -17.77 2.99 14.80
N ASN A 138 -18.82 2.76 15.58
CA ASN A 138 -19.51 1.47 15.64
C ASN A 138 -20.19 1.02 14.34
N LYS A 139 -20.24 1.90 13.31
CA LYS A 139 -20.75 1.57 11.98
C LYS A 139 -19.84 0.58 11.24
N TRP A 140 -18.56 0.56 11.60
CA TRP A 140 -17.59 -0.42 11.10
C TRP A 140 -17.38 -1.53 12.12
N LYS A 141 -17.05 -2.72 11.61
CA LYS A 141 -16.69 -3.89 12.41
C LYS A 141 -15.34 -4.41 11.96
N ILE A 142 -14.57 -4.93 12.91
CA ILE A 142 -13.34 -5.67 12.62
C ILE A 142 -13.65 -7.16 12.56
N LEU A 143 -13.13 -7.84 11.55
CA LEU A 143 -13.17 -9.31 11.50
C LEU A 143 -12.16 -9.85 12.52
N MET A 144 -12.61 -10.73 13.41
CA MET A 144 -11.79 -11.34 14.47
C MET A 144 -11.20 -12.69 14.02
N PRO A 145 -10.17 -13.24 14.69
CA PRO A 145 -9.57 -14.52 14.32
C PRO A 145 -10.54 -15.72 14.37
N ASP A 146 -11.57 -15.65 15.22
CA ASP A 146 -12.63 -16.65 15.34
C ASP A 146 -13.77 -16.47 14.32
N ALA A 147 -13.54 -15.63 13.30
CA ALA A 147 -14.51 -15.24 12.27
C ALA A 147 -15.73 -14.45 12.77
N THR A 148 -15.72 -14.00 14.03
CA THR A 148 -16.74 -13.06 14.54
C THR A 148 -16.40 -11.62 14.18
N TYR A 149 -17.31 -10.70 14.49
CA TYR A 149 -17.14 -9.26 14.27
C TYR A 149 -17.05 -8.49 15.58
N GLY A 150 -15.91 -7.84 15.79
CA GLY A 150 -15.62 -7.00 16.95
C GLY A 150 -15.86 -5.51 16.71
N ARG A 151 -15.64 -4.71 17.75
CA ARG A 151 -15.54 -3.24 17.66
C ARG A 151 -14.07 -2.85 17.60
N TYR A 152 -13.75 -1.78 16.90
CA TYR A 152 -12.39 -1.22 16.94
C TYR A 152 -12.15 -0.60 18.34
N PRO A 153 -11.05 -0.94 19.02
CA PRO A 153 -10.71 -0.38 20.32
C PRO A 153 -10.19 1.06 20.17
N GLN A 154 -9.98 1.72 21.31
CA GLN A 154 -9.28 3.00 21.33
C GLN A 154 -7.81 2.81 20.89
N PRO A 155 -7.33 3.52 19.86
CA PRO A 155 -5.93 3.46 19.47
C PRO A 155 -5.05 4.33 20.37
N ARG A 156 -3.74 4.07 20.32
CA ARG A 156 -2.69 4.93 20.87
C ARG A 156 -2.21 5.92 19.80
N PRO A 157 -2.22 7.25 20.05
CA PRO A 157 -1.54 8.19 19.17
C PRO A 157 -0.03 7.91 19.17
N LEU A 158 0.57 7.87 17.99
CA LEU A 158 2.03 7.86 17.88
C LEU A 158 2.61 9.16 18.45
N ALA A 159 3.68 9.09 19.23
CA ALA A 159 4.51 10.25 19.50
C ALA A 159 5.32 10.60 18.25
N ALA A 160 5.68 11.88 18.08
CA ALA A 160 6.42 12.34 16.91
C ALA A 160 7.75 11.58 16.72
N HIS A 161 8.43 11.21 17.81
CA HIS A 161 9.69 10.48 17.78
C HIS A 161 9.56 9.00 17.39
N GLU A 162 8.36 8.41 17.44
CA GLU A 162 8.10 7.02 17.03
C GLU A 162 7.85 6.91 15.51
N ILE A 163 7.45 8.00 14.84
CA ILE A 163 7.13 7.99 13.41
C ILE A 163 8.32 7.56 12.54
N PRO A 164 9.57 7.99 12.80
CA PRO A 164 10.74 7.49 12.09
C PRO A 164 10.93 5.97 12.14
N GLU A 165 10.51 5.30 13.22
CA GLU A 165 10.59 3.84 13.33
C GLU A 165 9.63 3.15 12.36
N VAL A 166 8.41 3.69 12.21
CA VAL A 166 7.45 3.17 11.22
C VAL A 166 7.93 3.45 9.79
N VAL A 167 8.60 4.58 9.54
CA VAL A 167 9.25 4.85 8.24
C VAL A 167 10.31 3.78 7.94
N GLU A 168 11.08 3.38 8.96
CA GLU A 168 12.08 2.33 8.82
C GLU A 168 11.46 0.95 8.54
N ASP A 169 10.36 0.60 9.20
CA ASP A 169 9.59 -0.62 8.89
C ASP A 169 9.17 -0.66 7.41
N TYR A 170 8.65 0.46 6.88
CA TYR A 170 8.32 0.57 5.46
C TYR A 170 9.53 0.39 4.55
N ARG A 171 10.68 0.98 4.91
CA ARG A 171 11.93 0.87 4.15
C ARG A 171 12.46 -0.56 4.12
N LEU A 172 12.49 -1.23 5.27
CA LEU A 172 12.93 -2.62 5.38
C LEU A 172 11.98 -3.56 4.64
N ALA A 173 10.66 -3.37 4.76
CA ALA A 173 9.67 -4.14 4.02
C ALA A 173 9.83 -3.99 2.50
N ALA A 174 10.19 -2.79 2.00
CA ALA A 174 10.48 -2.59 0.59
C ALA A 174 11.74 -3.33 0.14
N ILE A 175 12.81 -3.33 0.94
CA ILE A 175 14.03 -4.10 0.66
C ILE A 175 13.70 -5.60 0.61
N ASN A 176 12.96 -6.10 1.60
CA ASN A 176 12.54 -7.49 1.66
C ASN A 176 11.67 -7.88 0.46
N ALA A 177 10.81 -6.99 -0.02
CA ALA A 177 10.01 -7.23 -1.23
C ALA A 177 10.91 -7.36 -2.47
N ILE A 178 11.91 -6.49 -2.64
CA ILE A 178 12.87 -6.63 -3.74
C ILE A 178 13.70 -7.92 -3.61
N GLU A 179 14.10 -8.29 -2.39
CA GLU A 179 14.78 -9.58 -2.14
C GLU A 179 13.88 -10.79 -2.48
N ALA A 180 12.57 -10.67 -2.26
CA ALA A 180 11.59 -11.67 -2.66
C ALA A 180 11.35 -11.73 -4.19
N GLY A 181 11.98 -10.83 -4.95
CA GLY A 181 11.96 -10.79 -6.41
C GLY A 181 10.90 -9.86 -7.01
N PHE A 182 10.11 -9.15 -6.20
CA PHE A 182 9.07 -8.26 -6.72
C PHE A 182 9.66 -7.20 -7.67
N ASP A 183 8.91 -6.86 -8.72
CA ASP A 183 9.33 -5.85 -9.70
C ASP A 183 9.38 -4.44 -9.09
N GLY A 184 8.54 -4.22 -8.08
CA GLY A 184 8.45 -2.99 -7.31
C GLY A 184 7.43 -3.10 -6.19
N ILE A 185 7.05 -1.97 -5.62
CA ILE A 185 6.10 -1.89 -4.52
C ILE A 185 5.02 -0.84 -4.78
N GLU A 186 3.88 -1.00 -4.11
CA GLU A 186 2.88 0.05 -3.96
C GLU A 186 2.74 0.42 -2.48
N ILE A 187 2.90 1.70 -2.13
CA ILE A 187 2.65 2.20 -0.77
C ILE A 187 1.14 2.38 -0.58
N HIS A 188 0.56 1.68 0.40
CA HIS A 188 -0.88 1.82 0.69
C HIS A 188 -1.16 3.08 1.54
N GLY A 189 -1.33 4.22 0.87
CA GLY A 189 -1.74 5.52 1.44
C GLY A 189 -3.23 5.82 1.35
N ALA A 190 -4.09 4.81 1.52
CA ALA A 190 -5.51 4.90 1.18
C ALA A 190 -6.40 4.14 2.17
N HIS A 191 -7.71 4.22 1.98
CA HIS A 191 -8.76 3.45 2.64
C HIS A 191 -8.76 3.52 4.17
N GLY A 192 -8.38 4.66 4.73
CA GLY A 192 -8.40 4.87 6.18
C GLY A 192 -7.37 4.08 6.97
N TYR A 193 -6.34 3.54 6.31
CA TYR A 193 -5.18 2.92 6.97
C TYR A 193 -4.14 3.96 7.40
N LEU A 194 -3.04 3.53 8.02
CA LEU A 194 -2.18 4.41 8.83
C LEU A 194 -1.77 5.71 8.11
N LEU A 195 -1.28 5.62 6.88
CA LEU A 195 -0.87 6.81 6.12
C LEU A 195 -2.05 7.73 5.77
N ASP A 196 -3.22 7.17 5.46
CA ASP A 196 -4.46 7.93 5.20
C ASP A 196 -5.01 8.56 6.50
N GLN A 197 -4.81 7.90 7.65
CA GLN A 197 -5.14 8.43 8.98
C GLN A 197 -4.34 9.68 9.34
N PHE A 198 -3.09 9.80 8.86
CA PHE A 198 -2.30 11.02 9.01
C PHE A 198 -2.70 12.09 7.98
N MET A 199 -3.07 11.70 6.77
CA MET A 199 -3.44 12.66 5.73
C MET A 199 -4.77 13.36 6.00
N LYS A 200 -5.76 12.68 6.60
CA LYS A 200 -7.13 13.18 6.68
C LYS A 200 -7.50 13.81 8.01
N ASP A 201 -8.07 15.01 7.97
CA ASP A 201 -8.37 15.83 9.16
C ASP A 201 -9.58 15.34 9.98
N GLY A 202 -10.45 14.50 9.41
CA GLY A 202 -11.48 13.79 10.17
C GLY A 202 -10.88 12.77 11.16
N ILE A 203 -9.62 12.37 10.94
CA ILE A 203 -8.87 11.46 11.82
C ILE A 203 -7.76 12.20 12.55
N ASN A 204 -6.86 12.85 11.82
CA ASN A 204 -5.66 13.49 12.36
C ASN A 204 -5.99 14.77 13.13
N ASP A 205 -6.00 14.68 14.45
CA ASP A 205 -6.19 15.78 15.40
C ASP A 205 -4.89 16.27 16.05
N ARG A 206 -3.75 15.91 15.46
CA ARG A 206 -2.45 16.32 15.99
C ARG A 206 -2.21 17.81 15.81
N THR A 207 -1.49 18.39 16.76
CA THR A 207 -1.05 19.80 16.77
C THR A 207 0.46 19.96 16.55
N ASP A 208 1.18 18.86 16.33
CA ASP A 208 2.61 18.84 16.05
C ASP A 208 2.90 18.95 14.53
N GLU A 209 4.16 18.70 14.15
CA GLU A 209 4.62 18.77 12.76
C GLU A 209 4.00 17.71 11.83
N TYR A 210 3.15 16.82 12.34
CA TYR A 210 2.45 15.78 11.60
C TYR A 210 0.93 16.01 11.49
N GLY A 211 0.40 17.13 12.00
CA GLY A 211 -1.02 17.48 11.88
C GLY A 211 -1.31 18.97 11.69
N GLY A 212 -2.60 19.30 11.69
CA GLY A 212 -3.11 20.64 11.39
C GLY A 212 -3.02 20.98 9.90
N SER A 213 -1.93 21.59 9.47
CA SER A 213 -1.78 22.06 8.08
C SER A 213 -1.76 20.88 7.09
N LEU A 214 -2.20 21.14 5.85
CA LEU A 214 -2.13 20.13 4.78
C LEU A 214 -0.69 19.66 4.51
N GLU A 215 0.30 20.53 4.72
CA GLU A 215 1.71 20.16 4.60
C GLU A 215 2.14 19.15 5.67
N ASN A 216 1.81 19.43 6.93
CA ASN A 216 2.12 18.55 8.06
C ASN A 216 1.42 17.20 7.92
N ARG A 217 0.14 17.19 7.53
CA ARG A 217 -0.65 15.97 7.31
C ARG A 217 -0.06 15.06 6.22
N CYS A 218 0.54 15.64 5.18
CA CYS A 218 1.21 14.88 4.12
C CYS A 218 2.65 14.47 4.47
N LYS A 219 3.24 14.99 5.56
CA LYS A 219 4.67 14.83 5.88
C LYS A 219 5.08 13.38 6.04
N PHE A 220 4.29 12.60 6.78
CA PHE A 220 4.60 11.19 7.05
C PHE A 220 4.62 10.35 5.75
N LEU A 221 3.62 10.51 4.88
CA LEU A 221 3.62 9.85 3.57
C LEU A 221 4.88 10.17 2.76
N LEU A 222 5.31 11.44 2.71
CA LEU A 222 6.51 11.81 1.97
C LEU A 222 7.79 11.26 2.58
N GLN A 223 7.87 11.14 3.92
CA GLN A 223 9.00 10.49 4.57
C GLN A 223 9.09 9.01 4.16
N VAL A 224 7.96 8.29 4.14
CA VAL A 224 7.89 6.90 3.67
C VAL A 224 8.30 6.77 2.21
N VAL A 225 7.75 7.62 1.32
CA VAL A 225 8.09 7.60 -0.12
C VAL A 225 9.57 7.84 -0.34
N LYS A 226 10.16 8.84 0.34
CA LYS A 226 11.60 9.15 0.22
C LYS A 226 12.48 7.99 0.71
N ALA A 227 12.15 7.42 1.87
CA ALA A 227 12.92 6.32 2.45
C ALA A 227 12.90 5.08 1.54
N ILE A 228 11.73 4.72 1.01
CA ILE A 228 11.61 3.60 0.08
C ILE A 228 12.32 3.89 -1.24
N ALA A 229 12.10 5.05 -1.85
CA ALA A 229 12.72 5.40 -3.12
C ALA A 229 14.25 5.43 -3.04
N ALA A 230 14.81 5.91 -1.92
CA ALA A 230 16.25 5.85 -1.67
C ALA A 230 16.77 4.40 -1.52
N ALA A 231 15.95 3.47 -1.02
CA ALA A 231 16.36 2.08 -0.79
C ALA A 231 16.26 1.21 -2.04
N ILE A 232 15.24 1.39 -2.89
CA ILE A 232 14.95 0.48 -4.02
C ILE A 232 14.88 1.18 -5.40
N GLY A 233 15.08 2.49 -5.45
CA GLY A 233 14.95 3.32 -6.65
C GLY A 233 13.50 3.77 -6.91
N ALA A 234 13.33 5.05 -7.27
CA ALA A 234 12.01 5.67 -7.45
C ALA A 234 11.16 5.03 -8.57
N ASP A 235 11.79 4.50 -9.62
CA ASP A 235 11.09 3.83 -10.73
C ASP A 235 10.28 2.61 -10.29
N ARG A 236 10.56 2.04 -9.10
CA ARG A 236 9.91 0.85 -8.54
C ARG A 236 8.86 1.16 -7.49
N VAL A 237 8.46 2.43 -7.34
CA VAL A 237 7.59 2.90 -6.25
C VAL A 237 6.28 3.46 -6.79
N GLY A 238 5.18 2.78 -6.49
CA GLY A 238 3.81 3.29 -6.63
C GLY A 238 3.27 3.82 -5.30
N VAL A 239 2.29 4.72 -5.36
CA VAL A 239 1.54 5.19 -4.18
C VAL A 239 0.05 5.14 -4.49
N ARG A 240 -0.72 4.46 -3.63
CA ARG A 240 -2.17 4.44 -3.69
C ARG A 240 -2.75 5.46 -2.73
N ILE A 241 -3.64 6.33 -3.20
CA ILE A 241 -4.36 7.30 -2.39
C ILE A 241 -5.86 7.22 -2.62
N SER A 242 -6.66 7.61 -1.63
CA SER A 242 -8.13 7.66 -1.74
C SER A 242 -8.71 8.91 -1.08
N PRO A 243 -8.48 10.10 -1.67
CA PRO A 243 -8.78 11.36 -0.99
C PRO A 243 -10.26 11.49 -0.62
N ALA A 244 -11.17 11.03 -1.48
CA ALA A 244 -12.62 11.17 -1.31
C ALA A 244 -13.33 9.96 -0.66
N ILE A 245 -12.60 8.89 -0.30
CA ILE A 245 -13.21 7.69 0.29
C ILE A 245 -13.25 7.82 1.82
N ASP A 246 -14.41 7.65 2.44
CA ASP A 246 -14.67 7.78 3.88
C ASP A 246 -14.63 6.46 4.67
N HIS A 247 -14.10 5.40 4.06
CA HIS A 247 -13.92 4.08 4.66
C HIS A 247 -13.19 4.19 6.01
N LEU A 248 -13.67 3.49 7.04
CA LEU A 248 -13.09 3.50 8.40
C LEU A 248 -13.04 4.90 9.04
N ASP A 249 -14.05 5.71 8.73
CA ASP A 249 -14.21 7.11 9.17
C ASP A 249 -13.09 8.04 8.69
N ALA A 250 -12.46 7.68 7.58
CA ALA A 250 -11.40 8.46 6.94
C ALA A 250 -12.00 9.58 6.08
N MET A 251 -12.69 10.51 6.72
CA MET A 251 -13.24 11.72 6.10
C MET A 251 -12.20 12.83 6.06
N ASP A 252 -12.22 13.64 5.00
CA ASP A 252 -11.43 14.87 4.89
C ASP A 252 -12.37 16.05 4.60
N SER A 253 -12.10 17.22 5.18
CA SER A 253 -12.91 18.42 4.96
C SER A 253 -12.78 18.99 3.54
N ASP A 254 -11.66 18.75 2.86
CA ASP A 254 -11.41 19.13 1.46
C ASP A 254 -10.61 18.05 0.71
N PRO A 255 -11.28 16.93 0.34
CA PRO A 255 -10.61 15.79 -0.28
C PRO A 255 -9.98 16.14 -1.64
N ARG A 256 -10.49 17.17 -2.33
CA ARG A 256 -9.93 17.63 -3.60
C ARG A 256 -8.57 18.30 -3.37
N SER A 257 -8.49 19.23 -2.42
CA SER A 257 -7.24 19.90 -2.08
C SER A 257 -6.20 18.92 -1.53
N LEU A 258 -6.63 17.96 -0.69
CA LEU A 258 -5.75 16.89 -0.22
C LEU A 258 -5.16 16.08 -1.39
N GLY A 259 -6.01 15.59 -2.30
CA GLY A 259 -5.55 14.82 -3.46
C GLY A 259 -4.56 15.58 -4.34
N LEU A 260 -4.87 16.84 -4.69
CA LEU A 260 -3.98 17.69 -5.48
C LEU A 260 -2.65 17.98 -4.76
N ALA A 261 -2.69 18.18 -3.44
CA ALA A 261 -1.51 18.44 -2.63
C ALA A 261 -0.56 17.25 -2.58
N VAL A 262 -1.09 16.02 -2.46
CA VAL A 262 -0.28 14.79 -2.51
C VAL A 262 0.31 14.60 -3.90
N ILE A 263 -0.49 14.70 -4.96
CA ILE A 263 -0.03 14.55 -6.35
C ILE A 263 1.08 15.56 -6.67
N LYS A 264 0.89 16.84 -6.33
CA LYS A 264 1.89 17.89 -6.57
C LYS A 264 3.22 17.57 -5.87
N ARG A 265 3.17 17.07 -4.64
CA ARG A 265 4.37 16.70 -3.85
C ARG A 265 5.08 15.48 -4.43
N LEU A 266 4.32 14.43 -4.80
CA LEU A 266 4.89 13.23 -5.43
C LEU A 266 5.52 13.56 -6.79
N ASN A 267 4.87 14.38 -7.63
CA ASN A 267 5.45 14.84 -8.89
C ASN A 267 6.74 15.63 -8.66
N LYS A 268 6.80 16.48 -7.62
CA LYS A 268 8.03 17.20 -7.28
C LYS A 268 9.17 16.23 -6.92
N LEU A 269 8.87 15.20 -6.13
CA LEU A 269 9.86 14.20 -5.73
C LEU A 269 10.46 13.44 -6.92
N GLN A 270 9.69 13.20 -7.98
CA GLN A 270 10.22 12.55 -9.20
C GLN A 270 11.33 13.35 -9.90
N PHE A 271 11.45 14.65 -9.62
CA PHE A 271 12.54 15.49 -10.14
C PHE A 271 13.69 15.66 -9.15
N GLU A 272 13.48 15.31 -7.87
CA GLU A 272 14.47 15.45 -6.78
C GLU A 272 15.25 14.15 -6.51
N LEU A 273 14.69 13.00 -6.91
CA LEU A 273 15.23 11.65 -6.74
C LEU A 273 15.72 11.09 -8.07
#